data_AF-A0A377A641-F1
#
_entry.id   AF-A0A377A641-F1
#
_cell.length_a   1.000
_cell.length_b   1.000
_cell.length_c   1.000
_cell.angle_alpha   90.00
_cell.angle_beta   90.00
_cell.angle_gamma   90.00
#
_symmetry.space_group_name_H-M   'P 1'
#
loop_
_entity.id
_entity.type
_entity.pdbx_description
1 polymer ?
#
loop_
_entity_poly.entity_id
_entity_poly.type
_entity_poly.pdbx_seq_one_letter_code
_entity_poly.pdbx_strand_id
1 'polypeptide(L)'
;MSAELMRLLSNIIRTGIISEVDEESWCVRVRSGELETGWLRWNTTRAGAFNVWLPPSPGEQVVIACIGGNPETAMIIGSLWSDASPAPGKSLKEIVISAPDGAVFRYDTDAGALSASGMKTATLQASVSVTLDTPVVECTDLLRTATLDVTKGER
;
A
#
# COMPACT_ATOMS: atom_id res chain seq x y z
N MET A 1 -39.60 -5.60 15.74
CA MET A 1 -38.23 -5.94 15.29
C MET A 1 -37.54 -6.67 16.44
N SER A 2 -37.02 -7.89 16.25
CA SER A 2 -36.38 -8.66 17.34
C SER A 2 -35.04 -8.02 17.74
N ALA A 3 -34.69 -7.99 19.04
CA ALA A 3 -33.44 -7.42 19.55
C ALA A 3 -32.20 -8.12 18.94
N GLU A 4 -32.30 -9.42 18.67
CA GLU A 4 -31.21 -10.18 18.02
C GLU A 4 -30.98 -9.74 16.58
N LEU A 5 -32.04 -9.42 15.84
CA LEU A 5 -31.92 -8.90 14.47
C LEU A 5 -31.18 -7.56 14.48
N MET A 6 -31.48 -6.66 15.43
CA MET A 6 -30.76 -5.39 15.57
C MET A 6 -29.29 -5.57 15.95
N ARG A 7 -28.98 -6.58 16.77
CA ARG A 7 -27.60 -6.92 17.13
C ARG A 7 -26.81 -7.41 15.91
N LEU A 8 -27.37 -8.33 15.13
CA LEU A 8 -26.73 -8.84 13.91
C LEU A 8 -26.54 -7.73 12.88
N LEU A 9 -27.58 -6.92 12.64
CA LEU A 9 -27.51 -5.77 11.72
C LEU A 9 -26.40 -4.78 12.13
N SER A 10 -26.30 -4.46 13.42
CA SER A 10 -25.26 -3.56 13.95
C SER A 10 -23.84 -4.12 13.82
N ASN A 11 -23.69 -5.43 13.66
CA ASN A 11 -22.39 -6.08 13.51
C ASN A 11 -21.95 -6.26 12.05
N ILE A 12 -22.81 -6.02 11.06
CA ILE A 12 -22.48 -6.29 9.65
C ILE A 12 -21.22 -5.53 9.23
N ILE A 13 -21.10 -4.25 9.57
CA ILE A 13 -19.90 -3.45 9.31
C ILE A 13 -19.42 -2.84 10.62
N ARG A 14 -18.13 -3.04 10.94
CA ARG A 14 -17.49 -2.47 12.13
C ARG A 14 -16.16 -1.86 11.75
N THR A 15 -15.68 -0.90 12.54
CA THR A 15 -14.30 -0.43 12.47
C THR A 15 -13.46 -1.10 13.55
N GLY A 16 -12.16 -1.25 13.32
CA GLY A 16 -11.24 -1.81 14.30
C GLY A 16 -9.80 -1.41 14.03
N ILE A 17 -8.92 -1.84 14.92
CA ILE A 17 -7.47 -1.64 14.83
C ILE A 17 -6.82 -3.01 14.69
N ILE A 18 -5.90 -3.17 13.76
CA ILE A 18 -5.10 -4.39 13.64
C ILE A 18 -4.24 -4.53 14.89
N SER A 19 -4.40 -5.65 15.60
CA SER A 19 -3.70 -5.94 16.85
C SER A 19 -2.48 -6.82 16.62
N GLU A 20 -2.60 -7.79 15.73
CA GLU A 20 -1.58 -8.79 15.41
C GLU A 20 -1.60 -9.10 13.91
N VAL A 21 -0.41 -9.39 13.36
CA VAL A 21 -0.21 -9.81 11.97
C VAL A 21 0.59 -11.11 11.97
N ASP A 22 0.10 -12.10 11.24
CA ASP A 22 0.82 -13.33 10.92
C ASP A 22 1.11 -13.32 9.40
N GLU A 23 2.37 -13.03 9.08
CA GLU A 23 2.85 -12.93 7.71
C GLU A 23 2.96 -14.29 7.01
N GLU A 24 3.12 -15.39 7.77
CA GLU A 24 3.27 -16.74 7.22
C GLU A 24 1.93 -17.28 6.73
N SER A 25 0.87 -17.09 7.52
CA SER A 25 -0.49 -17.53 7.17
C SER A 25 -1.32 -16.47 6.44
N TRP A 26 -0.75 -15.28 6.26
CA TRP A 26 -1.39 -14.12 5.66
C TRP A 26 -2.71 -13.73 6.35
N CYS A 27 -2.69 -13.75 7.69
CA CYS A 27 -3.83 -13.43 8.53
C CYS A 27 -3.52 -12.29 9.51
N VAL A 28 -4.57 -11.61 9.98
CA VAL A 28 -4.48 -10.61 11.04
C VAL A 28 -5.56 -10.83 12.09
N ARG A 29 -5.36 -10.22 13.26
CA ARG A 29 -6.40 -10.03 14.26
C ARG A 29 -6.78 -8.56 14.33
N VAL A 30 -8.06 -8.30 14.58
CA VAL A 30 -8.62 -6.96 14.65
C VAL A 30 -9.33 -6.78 15.98
N ARG A 31 -8.99 -5.71 16.69
CA ARG A 31 -9.71 -5.25 17.86
C ARG A 31 -10.77 -4.23 17.48
N SER A 32 -12.03 -4.48 17.83
CA SER A 32 -13.17 -3.60 17.53
C SER A 32 -14.05 -3.42 18.77
N GLY A 33 -13.78 -2.36 19.52
CA GLY A 33 -14.31 -2.16 20.86
C GLY A 33 -13.73 -3.21 21.83
N GLU A 34 -14.61 -3.88 22.57
CA GLU A 34 -14.24 -5.01 23.46
C GLU A 34 -14.06 -6.34 22.70
N LEU A 35 -14.41 -6.40 21.41
CA LEU A 35 -14.24 -7.60 20.60
C LEU A 35 -12.81 -7.69 20.08
N GLU A 36 -12.17 -8.84 20.29
CA GLU A 36 -10.96 -9.26 19.58
C GLU A 36 -11.35 -10.39 18.63
N THR A 37 -11.04 -10.27 17.33
CA THR A 37 -11.37 -11.33 16.36
C THR A 37 -10.46 -12.55 16.51
N GLY A 38 -10.86 -13.65 15.86
CA GLY A 38 -9.91 -14.70 15.48
C GLY A 38 -8.97 -14.22 14.35
N TRP A 39 -8.23 -15.16 13.76
CA TRP A 39 -7.39 -14.91 12.59
C TRP A 39 -8.24 -14.74 11.34
N LEU A 40 -8.14 -13.57 10.72
CA LEU A 40 -8.86 -13.20 9.50
C LEU A 40 -7.87 -13.02 8.35
N ARG A 41 -8.22 -13.47 7.15
CA ARG A 41 -7.48 -13.05 5.95
C ARG A 41 -7.68 -11.54 5.75
N TRP A 42 -6.60 -10.82 5.45
CA TRP A 42 -6.69 -9.43 5.04
C TRP A 42 -6.98 -9.32 3.54
N ASN A 43 -7.62 -8.24 3.12
CA ASN A 43 -7.84 -7.96 1.70
C ASN A 43 -6.57 -7.39 1.05
N THR A 44 -6.35 -7.71 -0.23
CA THR A 44 -5.34 -7.07 -1.08
C THR A 44 -6.02 -6.51 -2.32
N THR A 45 -5.40 -5.51 -2.96
CA THR A 45 -5.89 -4.91 -4.21
C THR A 45 -6.16 -5.96 -5.28
N ARG A 46 -5.30 -6.99 -5.40
CA ARG A 46 -5.44 -8.10 -6.36
C ARG A 46 -4.80 -9.38 -5.84
N ALA A 47 -5.50 -10.51 -5.98
CA ALA A 47 -5.03 -11.86 -5.61
C ALA A 47 -5.30 -12.88 -6.74
N GLY A 48 -4.84 -12.58 -7.96
CA GLY A 48 -5.02 -13.43 -9.14
C GLY A 48 -3.79 -13.38 -10.05
N ALA A 49 -4.01 -13.27 -11.37
CA ALA A 49 -2.91 -13.11 -12.34
C ALA A 49 -2.01 -11.90 -12.02
N PHE A 50 -2.62 -10.81 -11.57
CA PHE A 50 -1.94 -9.78 -10.81
C PHE A 50 -2.08 -10.10 -9.32
N ASN A 51 -0.96 -10.09 -8.60
CA ASN A 51 -0.90 -10.36 -7.19
C ASN A 51 -0.13 -9.23 -6.50
N VAL A 52 -0.76 -8.57 -5.53
CA VAL A 52 -0.17 -7.42 -4.82
C VAL A 52 0.09 -7.82 -3.38
N TRP A 53 1.36 -7.71 -2.96
CA TRP A 53 1.77 -7.85 -1.58
C TRP A 53 2.00 -6.48 -0.97
N LEU A 54 1.10 -6.08 -0.07
CA LEU A 54 1.21 -4.88 0.75
C LEU A 54 0.50 -5.20 2.08
N PRO A 55 1.20 -5.87 3.02
CA PRO A 55 0.58 -6.35 4.24
C PRO A 55 0.18 -5.15 5.11
N PRO A 56 -0.92 -5.27 5.87
CA PRO A 56 -1.25 -4.26 6.86
C PRO A 56 -0.30 -4.33 8.05
N SER A 57 -0.41 -3.36 8.96
CA SER A 57 0.46 -3.24 10.14
C SER A 57 -0.31 -3.17 11.47
N PRO A 58 0.25 -3.64 12.59
CA PRO A 58 -0.33 -3.38 13.91
C PRO A 58 -0.53 -1.88 14.16
N GLY A 59 -1.69 -1.50 14.67
CA GLY A 59 -2.09 -0.11 14.86
C GLY A 59 -2.86 0.51 13.69
N GLU A 60 -2.90 -0.14 12.53
CA GLU A 60 -3.65 0.32 11.37
C GLU A 60 -5.17 0.22 11.62
N GLN A 61 -5.90 1.30 11.31
CA GLN A 61 -7.35 1.32 11.41
C GLN A 61 -7.98 0.72 10.16
N VAL A 62 -8.93 -0.17 10.34
CA VAL A 62 -9.58 -0.91 9.26
C VAL A 62 -11.10 -0.97 9.43
N VAL A 63 -11.78 -1.27 8.32
CA VAL A 63 -13.19 -1.67 8.30
C VAL A 63 -13.26 -3.18 8.12
N ILE A 64 -14.06 -3.85 8.96
CA ILE A 64 -14.37 -5.26 8.86
C ILE A 64 -15.84 -5.46 8.48
N ALA A 65 -16.08 -6.40 7.56
CA ALA A 65 -17.42 -6.87 7.21
C ALA A 65 -17.65 -8.25 7.82
N CYS A 66 -18.62 -8.36 8.72
CA CYS A 66 -19.00 -9.59 9.38
C CYS A 66 -20.16 -10.24 8.61
N ILE A 67 -19.90 -11.34 7.90
CA ILE A 67 -20.93 -12.01 7.10
C ILE A 67 -22.08 -12.45 8.02
N GLY A 68 -23.31 -12.04 7.69
CA GLY A 68 -24.49 -12.31 8.50
C GLY A 68 -24.49 -11.66 9.89
N GLY A 69 -23.59 -10.69 10.15
CA GLY A 69 -23.43 -10.08 11.47
C GLY A 69 -22.63 -10.92 12.47
N ASN A 70 -21.94 -11.98 12.02
CA ASN A 70 -21.08 -12.81 12.86
C ASN A 70 -19.59 -12.38 12.74
N PRO A 71 -18.98 -11.80 13.80
CA PRO A 71 -17.59 -11.35 13.74
C PRO A 71 -16.54 -12.46 13.56
N GLU A 72 -16.87 -13.73 13.81
CA GLU A 72 -15.97 -14.86 13.53
C GLU A 72 -15.77 -15.10 12.02
N THR A 73 -16.70 -14.59 11.20
CA THR A 73 -16.64 -14.69 9.73
C THR A 73 -16.17 -13.39 9.09
N ALA A 74 -15.59 -12.50 9.88
CA ALA A 74 -15.23 -11.17 9.41
C ALA A 74 -14.11 -11.22 8.37
N MET A 75 -14.14 -10.26 7.45
CA MET A 75 -13.04 -9.97 6.55
C MET A 75 -12.74 -8.48 6.58
N ILE A 76 -11.47 -8.12 6.37
CA ILE A 76 -11.11 -6.72 6.18
C ILE A 76 -11.58 -6.31 4.79
N ILE A 77 -12.26 -5.17 4.70
CA ILE A 77 -12.75 -4.60 3.44
C ILE A 77 -12.14 -3.25 3.09
N GLY A 78 -11.26 -2.72 3.94
CA GLY A 78 -10.51 -1.51 3.66
C GLY A 78 -9.74 -0.98 4.87
N SER A 79 -8.71 -0.20 4.58
CA SER A 79 -7.96 0.59 5.55
C SER A 79 -8.53 2.00 5.63
N LEU A 80 -8.43 2.61 6.81
CA LEU A 80 -8.84 3.98 7.08
C LEU A 80 -7.65 4.77 7.61
N TRP A 81 -7.52 6.01 7.16
CA TRP A 81 -6.66 6.97 7.84
C TRP A 81 -7.19 7.26 9.25
N SER A 82 -6.27 7.51 10.16
CA SER A 82 -6.54 7.82 11.56
C SER A 82 -5.56 8.88 12.06
N ASP A 83 -5.77 9.41 13.27
CA ASP A 83 -4.82 10.34 13.88
C ASP A 83 -3.43 9.71 14.07
N ALA A 84 -3.36 8.39 14.28
CA ALA A 84 -2.11 7.64 14.39
C ALA A 84 -1.46 7.36 13.02
N SER A 85 -2.24 7.39 11.94
CA SER A 85 -1.78 7.11 10.57
C SER A 85 -2.54 7.99 9.56
N PRO A 86 -2.17 9.28 9.46
CA PRO A 86 -2.85 10.24 8.61
C PRO A 86 -2.58 9.99 7.12
N ALA A 87 -3.39 10.60 6.25
CA ALA A 87 -3.18 10.54 4.81
C ALA A 87 -1.81 11.13 4.41
N PRO A 88 -1.05 10.47 3.50
CA PRO A 88 0.27 10.95 3.09
C PRO A 88 0.21 12.10 2.06
N GLY A 89 -0.94 12.30 1.43
CA GLY A 89 -1.18 13.35 0.45
C GLY A 89 -1.60 14.69 1.07
N LYS A 90 -1.37 15.76 0.33
CA LYS A 90 -1.67 17.17 0.60
C LYS A 90 -2.52 17.80 -0.52
N SER A 91 -2.73 17.12 -1.64
CA SER A 91 -3.50 17.60 -2.79
C SER A 91 -4.34 16.50 -3.44
N LEU A 92 -5.41 16.87 -4.13
CA LEU A 92 -6.22 15.96 -4.96
C LEU A 92 -5.56 15.61 -6.31
N LYS A 93 -4.40 16.20 -6.58
CA LYS A 93 -3.67 16.14 -7.85
C LYS A 93 -2.42 15.27 -7.79
N GLU A 94 -2.30 14.46 -6.74
CA GLU A 94 -1.15 13.59 -6.56
C GLU A 94 -1.52 12.14 -6.25
N ILE A 95 -0.62 11.25 -6.64
CA ILE A 95 -0.56 9.88 -6.15
C ILE A 95 0.66 9.82 -5.23
N VAL A 96 0.50 9.30 -4.02
CA VAL A 96 1.59 9.18 -3.04
C VAL A 96 1.56 7.80 -2.39
N ILE A 97 2.68 7.09 -2.45
CA ILE A 97 2.95 5.86 -1.70
C ILE A 97 4.18 6.13 -0.83
N SER A 98 4.00 6.11 0.49
CA SER A 98 5.08 6.34 1.46
C SER A 98 5.41 5.06 2.22
N ALA A 99 6.70 4.86 2.52
CA ALA A 99 7.20 3.73 3.29
C ALA A 99 7.72 4.17 4.68
N PRO A 100 7.80 3.26 5.67
CA PRO A 100 8.25 3.59 7.03
C PRO A 100 9.71 4.06 7.13
N ASP A 101 10.55 3.75 6.14
CA ASP A 101 11.94 4.21 6.06
C ASP A 101 12.08 5.62 5.45
N GLY A 102 10.96 6.26 5.12
CA GLY A 102 10.90 7.59 4.52
C GLY A 102 10.96 7.59 2.99
N ALA A 103 11.02 6.42 2.34
CA ALA A 103 10.93 6.34 0.89
C ALA A 103 9.53 6.74 0.40
N VAL A 104 9.48 7.44 -0.73
CA VAL A 104 8.23 7.93 -1.34
C VAL A 104 8.25 7.73 -2.85
N PHE A 105 7.18 7.14 -3.37
CA PHE A 105 6.82 7.18 -4.77
C PHE A 105 5.67 8.18 -4.96
N ARG A 106 5.85 9.18 -5.82
CA ARG A 106 4.88 10.26 -6.02
C ARG A 106 4.70 10.61 -7.48
N TYR A 107 3.46 10.87 -7.89
CA TYR A 107 3.14 11.55 -9.14
C TYR A 107 2.35 12.82 -8.84
N ASP A 108 2.74 13.95 -9.41
CA ASP A 108 2.05 15.26 -9.27
C ASP A 108 1.60 15.73 -10.65
N THR A 109 0.28 15.92 -10.85
CA THR A 109 -0.27 16.33 -12.14
C THR A 109 -0.11 17.82 -12.45
N ASP A 110 0.07 18.67 -11.44
CA ASP A 110 0.32 20.12 -11.67
C ASP A 110 1.74 20.33 -12.20
N ALA A 111 2.71 19.57 -11.67
CA ALA A 111 4.07 19.56 -12.17
C ALA A 111 4.25 18.65 -13.40
N GLY A 112 3.34 17.70 -13.62
CA GLY A 112 3.48 16.65 -14.63
C GLY A 112 4.68 15.73 -14.34
N ALA A 113 4.97 15.47 -13.07
CA ALA A 113 6.24 14.87 -12.65
C ALA A 113 6.04 13.60 -11.80
N LEU A 114 6.81 12.57 -12.14
CA LEU A 114 6.99 11.37 -11.31
C LEU A 114 8.29 11.48 -10.51
N SER A 115 8.26 11.14 -9.22
CA SER A 115 9.45 11.02 -8.39
C SER A 115 9.44 9.75 -7.54
N ALA A 116 10.63 9.17 -7.38
CA ALA A 116 10.90 8.10 -6.42
C ALA A 116 12.13 8.54 -5.60
N SER A 117 11.97 8.75 -4.30
CA SER A 117 12.99 9.38 -3.44
C SER A 117 13.04 8.77 -2.05
N GLY A 118 14.14 8.99 -1.31
CA GLY A 118 14.33 8.48 0.05
C GLY A 118 14.84 7.04 0.15
N MET A 119 14.96 6.32 -0.98
CA MET A 119 15.55 4.98 -1.03
C MET A 119 17.08 5.03 -0.95
N LYS A 120 17.69 3.97 -0.39
CA LYS A 120 19.16 3.78 -0.44
C LYS A 120 19.65 3.35 -1.82
N THR A 121 18.86 2.55 -2.53
CA THR A 121 19.18 2.04 -3.87
C THR A 121 17.90 1.92 -4.70
N ALA A 122 18.05 1.97 -6.03
CA ALA A 122 17.01 1.61 -6.98
C ALA A 122 17.64 0.72 -8.05
N THR A 123 16.99 -0.40 -8.37
CA THR A 123 17.49 -1.36 -9.36
C THR A 123 16.43 -1.56 -10.44
N LEU A 124 16.78 -1.29 -11.69
CA LEU A 124 15.95 -1.58 -12.86
C LEU A 124 16.64 -2.70 -13.65
N GLN A 125 15.98 -3.85 -13.77
CA GLN A 125 16.47 -5.01 -14.52
C GLN A 125 15.53 -5.31 -15.67
N ALA A 126 16.07 -5.45 -16.88
CA ALA A 126 15.36 -5.87 -18.08
C ALA A 126 16.24 -6.83 -18.88
N SER A 127 15.63 -7.84 -19.50
CA SER A 127 16.35 -8.86 -20.29
C SER A 127 16.73 -8.40 -21.70
N VAL A 128 16.04 -7.37 -22.22
CA VAL A 128 16.25 -6.86 -23.57
C VAL A 128 16.90 -5.48 -23.54
N SER A 129 16.21 -4.48 -22.97
CA SER A 129 16.74 -3.12 -22.90
C SER A 129 16.01 -2.29 -21.84
N VAL A 130 16.70 -1.27 -21.35
CA VAL A 130 16.10 -0.12 -20.64
C VAL A 130 16.29 1.10 -21.53
N THR A 131 15.21 1.85 -21.79
CA THR A 131 15.24 3.06 -22.63
C THR A 131 14.93 4.28 -21.77
N LEU A 132 15.79 5.30 -21.86
CA LEU A 132 15.58 6.62 -21.24
C LEU A 132 15.32 7.62 -22.37
N ASP A 133 14.04 7.87 -22.66
CA ASP A 133 13.60 8.78 -23.73
C ASP A 133 13.30 10.17 -23.15
N THR A 134 14.34 11.01 -23.15
CA THR A 134 14.31 12.38 -22.62
C THR A 134 15.44 13.18 -23.27
N PRO A 135 15.29 14.50 -23.46
CA PRO A 135 16.38 15.36 -23.92
C PRO A 135 17.61 15.34 -23.00
N VAL A 136 17.43 15.10 -21.69
CA VAL A 136 18.51 15.14 -20.69
C VAL A 136 18.42 13.95 -19.74
N VAL A 137 19.56 13.28 -19.54
CA VAL A 137 19.78 12.28 -18.48
C VAL A 137 20.96 12.76 -17.63
N GLU A 138 20.73 12.99 -16.34
CA GLU A 138 21.77 13.45 -15.42
C GLU A 138 22.29 12.29 -14.55
N CYS A 139 23.61 12.09 -14.58
CA CYS A 139 24.34 11.24 -13.63
C CYS A 139 25.25 12.16 -12.81
N THR A 140 25.00 12.26 -11.51
CA THR A 140 25.67 13.26 -10.66
C THR A 140 27.09 12.91 -10.25
N ASP A 141 27.50 11.65 -10.43
CA ASP A 141 28.81 11.14 -10.05
C ASP A 141 29.24 10.04 -11.04
N LEU A 142 29.30 8.78 -10.61
CA LEU A 142 29.85 7.69 -11.41
C LEU A 142 28.80 7.00 -12.31
N LEU A 143 29.01 7.09 -13.62
CA LEU A 143 28.42 6.14 -14.59
C LEU A 143 29.38 4.96 -14.81
N ARG A 144 28.99 3.76 -14.37
CA ARG A 144 29.73 2.52 -14.64
C ARG A 144 28.99 1.68 -15.68
N THR A 145 29.64 1.43 -16.81
CA THR A 145 29.15 0.54 -17.87
C THR A 145 30.30 -0.30 -18.42
N ALA A 146 30.00 -1.50 -18.94
CA ALA A 146 30.98 -2.32 -19.64
C ALA A 146 31.37 -1.70 -20.99
N THR A 147 30.41 -1.08 -21.68
CA THR A 147 30.59 -0.41 -22.97
C THR A 147 29.76 0.87 -23.01
N LEU A 148 30.31 1.92 -23.61
CA LEU A 148 29.61 3.18 -23.86
C LEU A 148 29.74 3.52 -25.35
N ASP A 149 28.61 3.68 -26.02
CA ASP A 149 28.53 4.13 -27.41
C ASP A 149 27.70 5.44 -27.47
N VAL A 150 28.23 6.46 -28.15
CA VAL A 150 27.64 7.80 -28.25
C VAL A 150 27.56 8.17 -29.73
N THR A 151 26.35 8.23 -30.28
CA THR A 151 26.13 8.30 -31.73
C THR A 151 25.85 9.71 -32.27
N LYS A 152 25.56 10.70 -31.40
CA LYS A 152 25.22 12.10 -31.77
C LYS A 152 25.71 13.15 -30.75
N GLY A 153 26.87 12.93 -30.12
CA GLY A 153 27.42 13.91 -29.19
C GLY A 153 27.91 15.16 -29.93
N GLU A 154 27.50 16.35 -29.46
CA GLU A 154 28.20 17.60 -29.79
C GLU A 154 29.46 17.73 -28.91
N ARG A 155 30.51 18.37 -29.45
CA ARG A 155 31.85 18.40 -28.87
C ARG A 155 32.05 19.55 -27.89
#